data_AF-A0A0X8F9W0-F1
#
_entry.id   AF-A0A0X8F9W0-F1
#
_cell.length_a   1.000
_cell.length_b   1.000
_cell.length_c   1.000
_cell.angle_alpha   90.00
_cell.angle_beta   90.00
_cell.angle_gamma   90.00
#
_symmetry.space_group_name_H-M   'P 1'
#
loop_
_entity.id
_entity.type
_entity.pdbx_description
1 polymer ?
#
loop_
_entity_poly.entity_id
_entity_poly.type
_entity_poly.pdbx_seq_one_letter_code
_entity_poly.pdbx_strand_id
1 'polypeptide(L)'
;MKAEKWNIVTKEYEPYELPEGRCSVYEDDMNRRVVCAQCGQRMLYGESYCSKEIHTSVGFGYAVCDLCYRLEWQRIQVDIENM
;
A
#
# COMPACT_ATOMS: atom_id res chain seq x y z
N MET A 1 13.39 5.55 -3.01
CA MET A 1 12.22 6.05 -3.75
C MET A 1 11.32 6.77 -2.76
N LYS A 2 10.71 7.90 -3.16
CA LYS A 2 9.68 8.56 -2.35
C LYS A 2 8.36 7.83 -2.61
N ALA A 3 7.59 7.60 -1.54
CA ALA A 3 6.25 7.06 -1.66
C ALA A 3 5.23 8.20 -1.77
N GLU A 4 4.16 7.92 -2.48
CA GLU A 4 3.02 8.81 -2.66
C GLU A 4 1.76 8.02 -2.33
N LYS A 5 0.77 8.69 -1.75
CA LYS A 5 -0.51 8.08 -1.44
C LYS A 5 -1.61 8.75 -2.23
N TRP A 6 -2.39 7.93 -2.93
CA TRP A 6 -3.61 8.36 -3.62
C TRP A 6 -4.68 8.71 -2.59
N ASN A 7 -5.11 9.96 -2.60
CA ASN A 7 -6.24 10.42 -1.81
C ASN A 7 -7.52 10.22 -2.62
N ILE A 8 -8.33 9.22 -2.22
CA ILE A 8 -9.56 8.88 -2.93
C ILE A 8 -10.58 10.02 -2.95
N VAL A 9 -10.52 10.97 -2.00
CA VAL A 9 -11.47 12.09 -1.91
C VAL A 9 -11.06 13.21 -2.86
N THR A 10 -9.79 13.63 -2.82
CA THR A 10 -9.29 14.75 -3.63
C THR A 10 -8.88 14.34 -5.04
N LYS A 11 -8.71 13.04 -5.30
CA LYS A 11 -8.19 12.48 -6.56
C LYS A 11 -6.79 12.95 -6.92
N GLU A 12 -5.96 13.15 -5.88
CA GLU A 12 -4.59 13.62 -6.03
C GLU A 12 -3.62 12.70 -5.28
N TYR A 13 -2.36 12.67 -5.74
CA TYR A 13 -1.28 12.02 -5.02
C TYR A 13 -0.63 13.00 -4.05
N GLU A 14 -0.47 12.56 -2.81
CA GLU A 14 0.17 13.33 -1.75
C GLU A 14 1.47 12.62 -1.31
N PRO A 15 2.54 13.37 -0.94
CA PRO A 15 3.72 12.77 -0.36
C PRO A 15 3.39 11.91 0.85
N TYR A 16 3.93 10.68 0.90
CA TYR A 16 3.65 9.73 1.97
C TYR A 16 4.92 9.23 2.62
N GLU A 17 4.97 9.32 3.96
CA GLU A 17 6.04 8.75 4.75
C GLU A 17 5.75 7.29 5.08
N LEU A 18 6.64 6.40 4.64
CA LEU A 18 6.53 4.98 4.93
C LEU A 18 6.85 4.72 6.41
N PRO A 19 6.20 3.71 7.02
CA PRO A 19 6.60 3.20 8.33
C PRO A 19 8.07 2.78 8.36
N GLU A 20 8.69 2.87 9.53
CA GLU A 20 10.07 2.41 9.72
C GLU A 20 10.23 0.92 9.36
N GLY A 21 11.31 0.61 8.65
CA GLY A 21 11.66 -0.74 8.23
C GLY A 21 11.51 -0.98 6.73
N ARG A 22 11.40 -2.26 6.35
CA ARG A 22 11.43 -2.69 4.95
C ARG A 22 10.02 -2.69 4.36
N CYS A 23 9.58 -1.55 3.82
CA CYS A 23 8.38 -1.47 2.99
C CYS A 23 8.78 -1.73 1.53
N SER A 24 8.40 -2.88 0.98
CA SER A 24 8.87 -3.33 -0.34
C SER A 24 7.76 -3.26 -1.40
N VAL A 25 8.15 -3.00 -2.65
CA VAL A 25 7.28 -3.12 -3.83
C VAL A 25 7.50 -4.43 -4.60
N TYR A 26 8.64 -5.08 -4.33
CA TYR A 26 9.06 -6.33 -4.93
C TYR A 26 10.05 -7.02 -3.99
N GLU A 27 9.93 -8.33 -3.86
CA GLU A 27 10.98 -9.19 -3.29
C GLU A 27 11.04 -10.48 -4.13
N ASP A 28 12.23 -11.04 -4.24
CA ASP A 28 12.51 -12.31 -4.92
C ASP A 28 12.30 -13.54 -4.03
N ASP A 29 12.24 -13.33 -2.70
CA ASP A 29 11.96 -14.33 -1.68
C ASP A 29 10.62 -14.06 -0.98
N MET A 30 9.65 -14.96 -1.17
CA MET A 30 8.32 -14.86 -0.57
C MET A 30 8.32 -15.04 0.96
N ASN A 31 9.36 -15.66 1.53
CA ASN A 31 9.54 -15.79 2.98
C ASN A 31 10.28 -14.59 3.60
N ARG A 32 10.60 -13.57 2.80
CA ARG A 32 11.25 -12.38 3.32
C ARG A 32 10.31 -11.61 4.24
N ARG A 33 10.82 -11.22 5.41
CA ARG A 33 10.11 -10.34 6.34
C ARG A 33 10.10 -8.91 5.80
N VAL A 34 8.90 -8.37 5.61
CA VAL A 34 8.64 -6.99 5.19
C VAL A 34 7.70 -6.30 6.18
N VAL A 35 7.52 -5.01 6.00
CA VAL A 35 6.65 -4.13 6.79
C VAL A 35 5.51 -3.67 5.90
N CYS A 36 4.27 -3.76 6.40
CA CYS A 36 3.10 -3.20 5.73
C CYS A 36 3.26 -1.69 5.60
N ALA A 37 3.20 -1.17 4.38
CA ALA A 37 3.38 0.25 4.09
C ALA A 37 2.29 1.16 4.69
N GLN A 38 1.14 0.60 5.08
CA GLN A 38 0.04 1.36 5.67
C GLN A 38 0.06 1.39 7.21
N CYS A 39 0.32 0.25 7.87
CA CYS A 39 0.16 0.13 9.33
C CYS A 39 1.44 -0.23 10.09
N GLY A 40 2.55 -0.53 9.39
CA GLY A 40 3.81 -0.89 10.04
C GLY A 40 3.88 -2.34 10.56
N GLN A 41 2.83 -3.15 10.38
CA GLN A 41 2.85 -4.56 10.79
C GLN A 41 3.92 -5.35 10.01
N ARG A 42 4.69 -6.17 10.72
CA ARG A 42 5.63 -7.12 10.11
C ARG A 42 4.88 -8.35 9.58
N MET A 43 5.22 -8.77 8.36
CA MET A 43 4.60 -9.90 7.66
C MET A 43 5.62 -10.57 6.72
N LEU A 44 5.31 -11.76 6.20
CA LEU A 44 6.06 -12.32 5.06
C LEU A 44 5.61 -11.63 3.78
N TYR A 45 6.53 -11.40 2.85
CA TYR A 45 6.21 -10.77 1.56
C TYR A 45 5.14 -11.56 0.79
N GLY A 46 5.18 -12.90 0.87
CA GLY A 46 4.18 -13.74 0.23
C GLY A 46 2.76 -13.71 0.83
N GLU A 47 2.59 -13.09 1.99
CA GLU A 47 1.28 -12.86 2.63
C GLU A 47 0.74 -11.44 2.35
N SER A 48 1.47 -10.65 1.56
CA SER A 48 1.13 -9.26 1.27
C SER A 48 0.36 -9.11 -0.04
N TYR A 49 -0.25 -7.94 -0.20
CA TYR A 49 -0.93 -7.51 -1.41
C TYR A 49 -0.31 -6.20 -1.90
N CYS A 50 -0.38 -5.95 -3.21
CA CYS A 50 0.02 -4.66 -3.77
C CYS A 50 -1.03 -3.61 -3.43
N SER A 51 -0.64 -2.56 -2.70
CA SER A 51 -1.52 -1.45 -2.35
C SER A 51 -2.13 -0.80 -3.59
N LYS A 52 -3.38 -0.34 -3.44
CA LYS A 52 -4.12 0.47 -4.41
C LYS A 52 -4.00 1.97 -4.14
N GLU A 53 -3.41 2.35 -3.01
CA GLU A 53 -3.30 3.74 -2.57
C GLU A 53 -1.85 4.18 -2.46
N ILE A 54 -0.95 3.34 -1.95
CA ILE A 54 0.45 3.69 -1.66
C ILE A 54 1.34 3.20 -2.79
N HIS A 55 1.87 4.14 -3.57
CA HIS A 55 2.68 3.85 -4.74
C HIS A 55 4.05 4.52 -4.65
N THR A 56 4.98 4.02 -5.46
CA THR A 56 6.16 4.80 -5.87
C THR A 56 5.75 5.89 -6.84
N SER A 57 6.62 6.88 -7.04
CA SER A 57 6.41 7.97 -8.03
C SER A 57 6.26 7.51 -9.50
N VAL A 58 6.42 6.21 -9.77
CA VAL A 58 6.21 5.60 -11.10
C VAL A 58 5.06 4.58 -11.11
N GLY A 59 4.28 4.50 -10.03
CA GLY A 59 3.03 3.73 -9.98
C GLY A 59 3.14 2.30 -9.45
N PHE A 60 4.31 1.82 -9.00
CA PHE A 60 4.38 0.50 -8.33
C PHE A 60 3.79 0.56 -6.93
N GLY A 61 2.84 -0.34 -6.63
CA GLY A 61 2.21 -0.47 -5.32
C GLY A 61 3.13 -1.09 -4.28
N TYR A 62 3.17 -0.51 -3.08
CA TYR A 62 3.88 -1.08 -1.95
C TYR A 62 3.10 -2.27 -1.35
N ALA A 63 3.82 -3.20 -0.74
CA ALA A 63 3.26 -4.32 -0.01
C ALA A 63 2.48 -3.85 1.23
N VAL A 64 1.22 -4.29 1.32
CA VAL A 64 0.34 -4.08 2.47
C VAL A 64 -0.26 -5.41 2.95
N CYS A 65 -0.62 -5.49 4.23
CA CYS A 65 -1.26 -6.68 4.78
C CYS A 65 -2.72 -6.81 4.29
N ASP A 66 -3.28 -8.02 4.39
CA ASP A 66 -4.67 -8.33 4.00
C ASP A 66 -5.69 -7.30 4.53
N LEU A 67 -5.59 -6.95 5.82
CA LEU A 67 -6.53 -6.02 6.44
C LEU A 67 -6.48 -4.64 5.79
N CYS A 68 -5.28 -4.08 5.59
CA CYS A 68 -5.11 -2.80 4.94
C CYS A 68 -5.60 -2.83 3.48
N TYR A 69 -5.29 -3.91 2.76
CA TYR A 69 -5.75 -4.09 1.38
C TYR A 69 -7.28 -4.11 1.27
N ARG A 70 -7.98 -4.84 2.17
CA ARG A 70 -9.44 -4.85 2.20
C ARG A 70 -10.04 -3.48 2.53
N LEU A 71 -9.41 -2.72 3.42
CA LEU A 71 -9.84 -1.36 3.74
C LEU A 71 -9.67 -0.39 2.55
N GLU A 72 -8.60 -0.53 1.76
CA GLU A 72 -8.43 0.21 0.51
C GLU A 72 -9.57 -0.11 -0.48
N TRP A 73 -9.88 -1.40 -0.67
CA TRP A 73 -11.00 -1.81 -1.53
C TRP A 73 -12.35 -1.27 -1.08
N GLN A 74 -12.63 -1.27 0.23
CA GLN A 74 -13.86 -0.70 0.77
C GLN A 74 -13.96 0.80 0.46
N ARG A 75 -12.86 1.56 0.60
CA ARG A 75 -12.84 2.98 0.23
C ARG A 75 -13.10 3.19 -1.26
N ILE A 76 -12.49 2.38 -2.12
CA ILE A 76 -12.71 2.43 -3.57
C ILE A 76 -14.17 2.09 -3.93
N GLN A 77 -14.74 1.06 -3.30
CA GLN A 77 -16.13 0.69 -3.56
C GLN A 77 -17.11 1.80 -3.15
N VAL A 78 -16.92 2.37 -1.95
CA VAL A 78 -17.73 3.50 -1.48
C VAL A 78 -17.60 4.69 -2.43
N ASP A 79 -16.39 4.97 -2.93
CA ASP A 79 -16.16 6.03 -3.91
C ASP A 79 -16.96 5.79 -5.21
N ILE A 80 -16.88 4.58 -5.78
CA ILE A 80 -17.63 4.19 -6.98
C ILE A 80 -19.15 4.30 -6.78
N GLU A 81 -19.65 3.89 -5.63
CA GLU A 81 -21.09 3.95 -5.30
C GLU A 81 -21.62 5.39 -5.14
N ASN A 82 -20.73 6.36 -4.92
CA ASN A 82 -21.06 7.78 -4.76
C ASN A 82 -20.83 8.63 -6.03
N MET A 83 -20.40 8.02 -7.15
CA MET A 83 -20.22 8.68 -8.47
C MET A 83 -21.50 8.65 -9.31
#